data_AF-A0A950VJ80-F1
#
_entry.id   AF-A0A950VJ80-F1
#
_cell.length_a   1.000
_cell.length_b   1.000
_cell.length_c   1.000
_cell.angle_alpha   90.00
_cell.angle_beta   90.00
_cell.angle_gamma   90.00
#
_symmetry.space_group_name_H-M   'P 1'
#
loop_
_entity.id
_entity.type
_entity.pdbx_description
1 polymer ?
#
loop_
_entity_poly.entity_id
_entity_poly.type
_entity_poly.pdbx_seq_one_letter_code
_entity_poly.pdbx_strand_id
1 'polypeptide(L)'
;MATRKGRGLGKTAFLNHQRVRIMADLGDALTEGSHILFAAHVCTPAGGNCRKFWQFARAVFDALNEQEVLAQLIWRLRVFSDLIPGPVLERAREPRETIGDDHWLVQEGVDVDRELTPAVQRGLVEGGVDPLLAEALARFGHSPERFRHNFLRFQSDYRWRQKAARWLSADLVSAFRVGQFTRGLFLIDDFEKTVLEQNRGERRSFADSIRYTFLDGPTPATAFNFYSFLWVINPYVQELLISDWNAAGLERFCALGGDRAQGYTLDFLPLSPEATVPLVMAYLDDARSDEALRGSLQPFSYEAITEASRLNGGLPGFLLQSLHFTTKRAVEEGWTTIGPEQVRQVVTAGTMAAAPDTGILPLRPPDINLGEDGGA
;
A
#
# COMPACT_ATOMS: atom_id res chain seq x y z
N MET A 1 19.91 -6.96 19.37
CA MET A 1 20.75 -6.99 18.15
C MET A 1 20.00 -7.47 16.88
N ALA A 2 18.82 -8.11 16.98
CA ALA A 2 18.04 -8.60 15.83
C ALA A 2 17.11 -7.57 15.15
N THR A 3 16.83 -6.42 15.79
CA THR A 3 15.89 -5.39 15.30
C THR A 3 16.41 -4.52 14.16
N ARG A 4 17.72 -4.56 13.85
CA ARG A 4 18.32 -3.81 12.72
C ARG A 4 18.22 -4.52 11.36
N LYS A 5 18.01 -5.84 11.31
CA LYS A 5 18.23 -6.66 10.10
C LYS A 5 17.15 -6.56 9.00
N GLY A 6 16.11 -5.73 9.14
CA GLY A 6 15.04 -5.64 8.13
C GLY A 6 14.45 -4.26 7.89
N ARG A 7 14.94 -3.21 8.56
CA ARG A 7 14.49 -1.82 8.38
C ARG A 7 15.33 -1.14 7.29
N GLY A 8 14.70 -0.27 6.51
CA GLY A 8 15.39 0.51 5.48
C GLY A 8 15.60 -0.19 4.14
N LEU A 9 15.10 -1.42 3.95
CA LEU A 9 15.18 -2.19 2.69
C LEU A 9 14.24 -1.71 1.57
N GLY A 10 13.45 -0.66 1.79
CA GLY A 10 12.54 -0.13 0.76
C GLY A 10 11.26 -0.95 0.52
N LYS A 11 10.94 -1.91 1.39
CA LYS A 11 9.75 -2.79 1.26
C LYS A 11 8.44 -1.99 1.11
N THR A 12 8.17 -1.07 2.03
CA THR A 12 6.99 -0.21 1.99
C THR A 12 6.95 0.67 0.74
N ALA A 13 8.10 1.18 0.28
CA ALA A 13 8.19 1.96 -0.96
C ALA A 13 7.86 1.10 -2.19
N PHE A 14 8.38 -0.13 -2.24
CA PHE A 14 8.04 -1.09 -3.28
C PHE A 14 6.54 -1.41 -3.30
N LEU A 15 5.93 -1.74 -2.15
CA LEU A 15 4.50 -2.04 -2.09
C LEU A 15 3.65 -0.86 -2.56
N ASN A 16 3.97 0.36 -2.09
CA ASN A 16 3.27 1.56 -2.52
C ASN A 16 3.43 1.84 -4.01
N HIS A 17 4.63 1.64 -4.56
CA HIS A 17 4.86 1.78 -5.99
C HIS A 17 4.02 0.78 -6.80
N GLN A 18 3.98 -0.50 -6.42
CA GLN A 18 3.12 -1.48 -7.09
C GLN A 18 1.64 -1.11 -6.99
N ARG A 19 1.19 -0.65 -5.82
CA ARG A 19 -0.19 -0.19 -5.63
C ARG A 19 -0.52 0.96 -6.57
N VAL A 20 0.29 2.03 -6.57
CA VAL A 20 0.06 3.21 -7.42
C VAL A 20 0.07 2.81 -8.90
N ARG A 21 1.03 1.99 -9.31
CA ARG A 21 1.11 1.48 -10.69
C ARG A 21 -0.14 0.72 -11.11
N ILE A 22 -0.63 -0.21 -10.28
CA ILE A 22 -1.84 -0.99 -10.59
C ILE A 22 -3.08 -0.09 -10.57
N MET A 23 -3.19 0.80 -9.59
CA MET A 23 -4.40 1.64 -9.45
C MET A 23 -4.48 2.77 -10.48
N ALA A 24 -3.39 3.11 -11.17
CA ALA A 24 -3.37 4.15 -12.20
C ALA A 24 -4.27 3.83 -13.40
N ASP A 25 -4.38 2.54 -13.74
CA ASP A 25 -5.15 2.05 -14.90
C ASP A 25 -5.97 0.79 -14.56
N LEU A 26 -6.17 0.53 -13.26
CA LEU A 26 -6.81 -0.69 -12.75
C LEU A 26 -6.15 -1.99 -13.27
N GLY A 27 -4.84 -1.96 -13.50
CA GLY A 27 -4.04 -3.12 -13.89
C GLY A 27 -4.07 -3.43 -15.39
N ASP A 28 -4.59 -2.53 -16.21
CA ASP A 28 -4.66 -2.71 -17.66
C ASP A 28 -3.27 -2.94 -18.27
N ALA A 29 -2.30 -2.05 -18.01
CA ALA A 29 -0.94 -2.18 -18.51
C ALA A 29 -0.18 -3.40 -17.94
N LEU A 30 -0.59 -3.91 -16.77
CA LEU A 30 0.02 -5.11 -16.18
C LEU A 30 -0.52 -6.40 -16.78
N THR A 31 -1.78 -6.41 -17.20
CA THR A 31 -2.50 -7.63 -17.59
C THR A 31 -2.93 -7.64 -19.05
N GLU A 32 -2.58 -6.59 -19.81
CA GLU A 32 -2.94 -6.41 -21.22
C GLU A 32 -4.47 -6.52 -21.42
N GLY A 33 -5.23 -5.89 -20.51
CA GLY A 33 -6.70 -5.88 -20.51
C GLY A 33 -7.38 -7.20 -20.13
N SER A 34 -6.63 -8.24 -19.78
CA SER A 34 -7.22 -9.54 -19.38
C SER A 34 -7.95 -9.50 -18.03
N HIS A 35 -7.59 -8.54 -17.16
CA HIS A 35 -8.16 -8.40 -15.84
C HIS A 35 -8.35 -6.93 -15.45
N ILE A 36 -9.42 -6.67 -14.70
CA ILE A 36 -9.63 -5.39 -14.01
C ILE A 36 -9.28 -5.62 -12.54
N LEU A 37 -8.20 -4.98 -12.10
CA LEU A 37 -7.58 -5.17 -10.80
C LEU A 37 -7.87 -4.00 -9.87
N PHE A 38 -7.84 -4.27 -8.58
CA PHE A 38 -7.45 -3.26 -7.60
C PHE A 38 -6.28 -3.77 -6.75
N ALA A 39 -5.53 -2.84 -6.17
CA ALA A 39 -4.51 -3.11 -5.18
C ALA A 39 -4.69 -2.23 -3.94
N ALA A 40 -4.52 -2.81 -2.77
CA ALA A 40 -4.53 -2.09 -1.50
C ALA A 40 -3.32 -2.46 -0.64
N HIS A 41 -2.64 -1.44 -0.11
CA HIS A 41 -1.53 -1.58 0.83
C HIS A 41 -2.08 -1.63 2.26
N VAL A 42 -1.95 -2.77 2.93
CA VAL A 42 -2.56 -2.99 4.24
C VAL A 42 -1.46 -3.03 5.30
N CYS A 43 -1.35 -1.96 6.08
CA CYS A 43 -0.47 -1.92 7.24
C CYS A 43 -1.22 -2.50 8.46
N THR A 44 -0.66 -3.53 9.09
CA THR A 44 -1.29 -4.04 10.32
C THR A 44 -1.05 -3.10 11.51
N PRO A 45 -2.08 -2.72 12.28
CA PRO A 45 -1.93 -1.78 13.39
C PRO A 45 -1.16 -2.41 14.56
N ALA A 46 -0.40 -1.58 15.27
CA ALA A 46 0.32 -2.01 16.48
C ALA A 46 -0.61 -2.07 17.72
N GLY A 47 -0.14 -2.73 18.78
CA GLY A 47 -0.72 -2.60 20.13
C GLY A 47 -1.91 -3.52 20.41
N GLY A 48 -1.94 -4.72 19.82
CA GLY A 48 -2.97 -5.74 20.04
C GLY A 48 -4.14 -5.68 19.06
N ASN A 49 -4.18 -4.67 18.21
CA ASN A 49 -5.35 -4.32 17.41
C ASN A 49 -5.47 -5.11 16.10
N CYS A 50 -4.61 -6.10 15.85
CA CYS A 50 -4.65 -6.97 14.66
C CYS A 50 -4.48 -8.47 14.97
N ARG A 51 -4.56 -8.89 16.24
CA ARG A 51 -4.30 -10.27 16.68
C ARG A 51 -5.27 -11.33 16.15
N LYS A 52 -6.47 -10.95 15.74
CA LYS A 52 -7.53 -11.87 15.29
C LYS A 52 -7.87 -11.61 13.83
N PHE A 53 -8.37 -12.63 13.15
CA PHE A 53 -8.74 -12.51 11.73
C PHE A 53 -9.75 -11.39 11.46
N TRP A 54 -10.76 -11.21 12.32
CA TRP A 54 -11.73 -10.12 12.16
C TRP A 54 -11.11 -8.72 12.30
N GLN A 55 -10.03 -8.59 13.09
CA GLN A 55 -9.29 -7.34 13.22
C GLN A 55 -8.44 -7.07 11.97
N PHE A 56 -7.80 -8.12 11.43
CA PHE A 56 -7.12 -8.04 10.14
C PHE A 56 -8.08 -7.64 9.02
N ALA A 57 -9.25 -8.27 8.94
CA ALA A 57 -10.28 -7.91 7.97
C ALA A 57 -10.77 -6.46 8.15
N ARG A 58 -10.88 -5.96 9.38
CA ARG A 58 -11.13 -4.54 9.65
C ARG A 58 -10.02 -3.64 9.09
N ALA A 59 -8.74 -3.98 9.32
CA ALA A 59 -7.61 -3.24 8.76
C ALA A 59 -7.62 -3.24 7.21
N VAL A 60 -8.05 -4.34 6.59
CA VAL A 60 -8.27 -4.41 5.14
C VAL A 60 -9.38 -3.44 4.69
N PHE A 61 -10.52 -3.41 5.39
CA PHE A 61 -11.60 -2.46 5.11
C PHE A 61 -11.16 -1.01 5.25
N ASP A 62 -10.43 -0.70 6.33
CA ASP A 62 -9.89 0.65 6.56
C ASP A 62 -8.93 1.04 5.42
N ALA A 63 -8.04 0.15 4.98
CA ALA A 63 -7.14 0.38 3.86
C ALA A 63 -7.86 0.58 2.53
N LEU A 64 -8.86 -0.28 2.22
CA LEU A 64 -9.68 -0.15 1.00
C LEU A 64 -10.44 1.17 0.95
N ASN A 65 -10.89 1.66 2.11
CA ASN A 65 -11.56 2.95 2.21
C ASN A 65 -10.55 4.11 2.08
N GLU A 66 -9.46 4.08 2.84
CA GLU A 66 -8.42 5.11 2.88
C GLU A 66 -7.75 5.36 1.54
N GLN A 67 -7.56 4.30 0.77
CA GLN A 67 -6.89 4.33 -0.52
C GLN A 67 -7.88 4.46 -1.69
N GLU A 68 -9.12 4.88 -1.40
CA GLU A 68 -10.18 5.16 -2.37
C GLU A 68 -10.61 3.96 -3.24
N VAL A 69 -10.21 2.74 -2.89
CA VAL A 69 -10.59 1.53 -3.66
C VAL A 69 -12.11 1.32 -3.64
N LEU A 70 -12.76 1.53 -2.47
CA LEU A 70 -14.22 1.48 -2.38
C LEU A 70 -14.88 2.65 -3.14
N ALA A 71 -14.25 3.82 -3.15
CA ALA A 71 -14.76 4.97 -3.89
C ALA A 71 -14.74 4.73 -5.40
N GLN A 72 -13.62 4.22 -5.91
CA GLN A 72 -13.50 3.82 -7.32
C GLN A 72 -14.51 2.74 -7.72
N LEU A 73 -14.78 1.78 -6.83
CA LEU A 73 -15.87 0.82 -7.03
C LEU A 73 -17.21 1.55 -7.23
N ILE A 74 -17.57 2.47 -6.33
CA ILE A 74 -18.84 3.20 -6.43
C ILE A 74 -18.88 4.09 -7.67
N TRP A 75 -17.80 4.78 -8.02
CA TRP A 75 -17.74 5.60 -9.23
C TRP A 75 -17.98 4.76 -10.48
N ARG A 76 -17.36 3.58 -10.58
CA ARG A 76 -17.63 2.64 -11.68
C ARG A 76 -19.08 2.18 -11.71
N LEU A 77 -19.66 1.84 -10.56
CA LEU A 77 -21.08 1.45 -10.48
C LEU A 77 -22.03 2.57 -10.92
N ARG A 78 -21.70 3.84 -10.61
CA ARG A 78 -22.44 5.00 -11.08
C ARG A 78 -22.35 5.17 -12.60
N VAL A 79 -21.17 4.97 -13.19
CA VAL A 79 -20.98 5.00 -14.65
C VAL A 79 -21.80 3.89 -15.32
N PHE A 80 -21.79 2.68 -14.76
CA PHE A 80 -22.52 1.52 -15.31
C PHE A 80 -24.00 1.47 -14.95
N SER A 81 -24.55 2.50 -14.28
CA SER A 81 -25.97 2.49 -13.92
C SER A 81 -26.89 2.91 -15.06
N ASP A 82 -26.34 3.39 -16.18
CA ASP A 82 -27.05 3.99 -17.32
C ASP A 82 -27.92 5.23 -16.96
N LEU A 83 -27.71 5.80 -15.77
CA LEU A 83 -28.45 6.97 -15.29
C LEU A 83 -27.67 8.29 -15.42
N ILE A 84 -26.37 8.21 -15.68
CA ILE A 84 -25.55 9.38 -15.99
C ILE A 84 -25.49 9.52 -17.52
N PRO A 85 -26.01 10.61 -18.11
CA PRO A 85 -26.00 10.78 -19.56
C PRO A 85 -24.59 10.75 -20.15
N GLY A 86 -24.42 10.15 -21.33
CA GLY A 86 -23.14 10.10 -22.05
C GLY A 86 -22.42 11.46 -22.18
N PRO A 87 -23.12 12.56 -22.55
CA PRO A 87 -22.50 13.89 -22.60
C PRO A 87 -21.98 14.42 -21.26
N VAL A 88 -22.53 13.95 -20.14
CA VAL A 88 -22.05 14.27 -18.78
C VAL A 88 -20.80 13.44 -18.47
N LEU A 89 -20.80 12.15 -18.82
CA LEU A 89 -19.62 11.29 -18.67
C LEU A 89 -18.42 11.80 -19.48
N GLU A 90 -18.63 12.31 -20.69
CA GLU A 90 -17.57 12.91 -21.53
C GLU A 90 -16.92 14.16 -20.91
N ARG A 91 -17.62 14.84 -19.99
CA ARG A 91 -17.08 15.99 -19.24
C ARG A 91 -16.32 15.60 -17.98
N ALA A 92 -16.47 14.36 -17.51
CA ALA A 92 -15.79 13.87 -16.31
C ALA A 92 -14.28 13.73 -16.57
N ARG A 93 -13.45 14.40 -15.76
CA ARG A 93 -11.98 14.32 -15.86
C ARG A 93 -11.37 13.63 -14.66
N GLU A 94 -11.59 14.20 -13.48
CA GLU A 94 -11.15 13.64 -12.20
C GLU A 94 -12.36 12.98 -11.52
N PRO A 95 -12.40 11.64 -11.39
CA PRO A 95 -13.56 10.94 -10.84
C PRO A 95 -13.97 11.45 -9.47
N ARG A 96 -13.01 11.79 -8.59
CA ARG A 96 -13.30 12.27 -7.24
C ARG A 96 -14.09 13.58 -7.23
N GLU A 97 -13.77 14.49 -8.15
CA GLU A 97 -14.38 15.83 -8.26
C GLU A 97 -15.63 15.84 -9.16
N THR A 98 -15.93 14.72 -9.81
CA THR A 98 -17.03 14.62 -10.79
C THR A 98 -17.99 13.49 -10.44
N ILE A 99 -17.80 12.28 -10.99
CA ILE A 99 -18.66 11.11 -10.78
C ILE A 99 -18.79 10.72 -9.30
N GLY A 100 -17.77 11.02 -8.51
CA GLY A 100 -17.73 10.83 -7.07
C GLY A 100 -18.36 11.95 -6.25
N ASP A 101 -18.65 13.11 -6.86
CA ASP A 101 -19.25 14.26 -6.20
C ASP A 101 -20.74 14.36 -6.52
N ASP A 102 -21.56 14.13 -5.51
CA ASP A 102 -23.02 14.26 -5.62
C ASP A 102 -23.44 15.68 -6.04
N HIS A 103 -22.72 16.72 -5.59
CA HIS A 103 -23.05 18.10 -5.93
C HIS A 103 -22.81 18.38 -7.41
N TRP A 104 -21.68 17.93 -7.95
CA TRP A 104 -21.40 18.03 -9.38
C TRP A 104 -22.45 17.29 -10.22
N LEU A 105 -22.78 16.05 -9.86
CA LEU A 105 -23.81 15.27 -10.57
C LEU A 105 -25.18 15.97 -10.58
N VAL A 106 -25.58 16.57 -9.45
CA VAL A 106 -26.83 17.34 -9.36
C VAL A 106 -26.79 18.59 -10.25
N GLN A 107 -25.65 19.29 -10.33
CA GLN A 107 -25.48 20.43 -11.24
C GLN A 107 -25.59 20.02 -12.72
N GLU A 108 -25.12 18.82 -13.04
CA GLU A 108 -25.23 18.22 -14.37
C GLU A 108 -26.63 17.62 -14.66
N GLY A 109 -27.56 17.73 -13.72
CA GLY A 109 -28.96 17.33 -13.89
C GLY A 109 -29.26 15.86 -13.56
N VAL A 110 -28.37 15.15 -12.86
CA VAL A 110 -28.57 13.76 -12.43
C VAL A 110 -29.30 13.73 -11.08
N ASP A 111 -30.39 12.96 -10.95
CA ASP A 111 -31.09 12.76 -9.67
C ASP A 111 -30.35 11.71 -8.82
N VAL A 112 -29.41 12.20 -7.99
CA VAL A 112 -28.55 11.34 -7.18
C VAL A 112 -29.32 10.59 -6.09
N ASP A 113 -30.25 11.27 -5.42
CA ASP A 113 -30.92 10.75 -4.22
C ASP A 113 -32.06 9.79 -4.55
N ARG A 114 -32.83 10.06 -5.61
CA ARG A 114 -34.03 9.27 -5.94
C ARG A 114 -33.79 8.20 -6.99
N GLU A 115 -32.78 8.38 -7.85
CA GLU A 115 -32.52 7.44 -8.94
C GLU A 115 -31.16 6.75 -8.81
N LEU A 116 -30.06 7.50 -8.85
CA LEU A 116 -28.72 6.94 -8.95
C LEU A 116 -28.35 6.07 -7.73
N THR A 117 -28.50 6.62 -6.52
CA THR A 117 -28.13 5.92 -5.28
C THR A 117 -28.99 4.66 -5.06
N PRO A 118 -30.34 4.72 -5.20
CA PRO A 118 -31.16 3.51 -5.16
C PRO A 118 -30.83 2.48 -6.25
N ALA A 119 -30.47 2.91 -7.46
CA ALA A 119 -30.05 2.00 -8.53
C ALA A 119 -28.75 1.25 -8.18
N VAL A 120 -27.73 1.97 -7.71
CA VAL A 120 -26.47 1.35 -7.24
C VAL A 120 -26.74 0.40 -6.09
N GLN A 121 -27.57 0.78 -5.11
CA GLN A 121 -27.94 -0.09 -4.00
C GLN A 121 -28.62 -1.37 -4.47
N ARG A 122 -29.59 -1.28 -5.39
CA ARG A 122 -30.28 -2.45 -5.97
C ARG A 122 -29.30 -3.37 -6.67
N GLY A 123 -28.43 -2.83 -7.53
CA GLY A 123 -27.40 -3.62 -8.23
C GLY A 123 -26.47 -4.37 -7.27
N LEU A 124 -26.08 -3.73 -6.15
CA LEU A 124 -25.29 -4.39 -5.11
C LEU A 124 -26.06 -5.53 -4.41
N VAL A 125 -27.32 -5.29 -4.02
CA VAL A 125 -28.15 -6.32 -3.36
C VAL A 125 -28.42 -7.50 -4.29
N GLU A 126 -28.74 -7.23 -5.56
CA GLU A 126 -28.92 -8.26 -6.60
C GLU A 126 -27.63 -9.04 -6.87
N GLY A 127 -26.47 -8.38 -6.76
CA GLY A 127 -25.15 -9.00 -6.80
C GLY A 127 -24.81 -9.87 -5.57
N GLY A 128 -25.67 -9.89 -4.54
CA GLY A 128 -25.53 -10.72 -3.34
C GLY A 128 -24.85 -10.03 -2.16
N VAL A 129 -24.72 -8.70 -2.18
CA VAL A 129 -24.17 -7.91 -1.07
C VAL A 129 -25.22 -7.79 0.06
N ASP A 130 -24.80 -7.99 1.31
CA ASP A 130 -25.62 -7.73 2.51
C ASP A 130 -26.33 -6.36 2.42
N PRO A 131 -27.67 -6.27 2.58
CA PRO A 131 -28.41 -5.05 2.33
C PRO A 131 -27.94 -3.82 3.09
N LEU A 132 -27.45 -3.98 4.33
CA LEU A 132 -26.95 -2.84 5.09
C LEU A 132 -25.61 -2.34 4.53
N LEU A 133 -24.72 -3.26 4.13
CA LEU A 133 -23.47 -2.87 3.49
C LEU A 133 -23.74 -2.24 2.12
N ALA A 134 -24.68 -2.79 1.34
CA ALA A 134 -25.07 -2.25 0.04
C ALA A 134 -25.62 -0.82 0.16
N GLU A 135 -26.50 -0.56 1.13
CA GLU A 135 -27.00 0.79 1.40
C GLU A 135 -25.86 1.74 1.78
N ALA A 136 -24.99 1.33 2.72
CA ALA A 136 -23.88 2.17 3.17
C ALA A 136 -22.89 2.49 2.04
N LEU A 137 -22.58 1.50 1.20
CA LEU A 137 -21.72 1.65 0.03
C LEU A 137 -22.36 2.59 -1.01
N ALA A 138 -23.62 2.40 -1.35
CA ALA A 138 -24.31 3.26 -2.32
C ALA A 138 -24.38 4.72 -1.85
N ARG A 139 -24.73 4.95 -0.58
CA ARG A 139 -24.94 6.30 -0.02
C ARG A 139 -23.65 7.03 0.33
N PHE A 140 -22.62 6.32 0.79
CA PHE A 140 -21.43 6.96 1.36
C PHE A 140 -20.12 6.47 0.76
N GLY A 141 -20.12 5.33 0.05
CA GLY A 141 -18.91 4.69 -0.46
C GLY A 141 -18.16 5.49 -1.52
N HIS A 142 -18.82 6.46 -2.18
CA HIS A 142 -18.18 7.39 -3.12
C HIS A 142 -17.15 8.33 -2.48
N SER A 143 -17.13 8.45 -1.14
CA SER A 143 -16.20 9.30 -0.39
C SER A 143 -15.64 8.55 0.83
N PRO A 144 -14.30 8.41 0.95
CA PRO A 144 -13.67 7.74 2.09
C PRO A 144 -14.07 8.33 3.45
N GLU A 145 -14.20 9.65 3.52
CA GLU A 145 -14.52 10.39 4.73
C GLU A 145 -15.97 10.11 5.14
N ARG A 146 -16.91 10.18 4.19
CA ARG A 146 -18.33 9.90 4.43
C ARG A 146 -18.54 8.45 4.83
N PHE A 147 -17.93 7.49 4.11
CA PHE A 147 -18.08 6.07 4.44
C PHE A 147 -17.49 5.74 5.82
N ARG A 148 -16.32 6.30 6.15
CA ARG A 148 -15.74 6.15 7.49
C ARG A 148 -16.65 6.73 8.57
N HIS A 149 -17.13 7.96 8.37
CA HIS A 149 -17.92 8.67 9.37
C HIS A 149 -19.28 8.01 9.60
N ASN A 150 -19.96 7.59 8.52
CA ASN A 150 -21.34 7.12 8.58
C ASN A 150 -21.50 5.60 8.70
N PHE A 151 -20.47 4.83 8.37
CA PHE A 151 -20.53 3.36 8.45
C PHE A 151 -19.43 2.78 9.36
N LEU A 152 -18.16 2.92 9.00
CA LEU A 152 -17.07 2.17 9.67
C LEU A 152 -16.95 2.51 11.16
N ARG A 153 -17.06 3.79 11.54
CA ARG A 153 -16.96 4.23 12.95
C ARG A 153 -18.05 3.65 13.86
N PHE A 154 -19.20 3.30 13.31
CA PHE A 154 -20.32 2.75 14.07
C PHE A 154 -20.30 1.22 14.17
N GLN A 155 -19.34 0.55 13.54
CA GLN A 155 -19.20 -0.90 13.62
C GLN A 155 -18.51 -1.30 14.93
N SER A 156 -19.26 -1.88 15.85
CA SER A 156 -18.71 -2.43 17.10
C SER A 156 -17.85 -3.67 16.84
N ASP A 157 -16.93 -3.97 17.76
CA ASP A 157 -16.13 -5.20 17.68
C ASP A 157 -16.99 -6.47 17.64
N TYR A 158 -18.13 -6.47 18.32
CA TYR A 158 -19.09 -7.58 18.25
C TYR A 158 -19.56 -7.80 16.80
N ARG A 159 -19.89 -6.71 16.11
CA ARG A 159 -20.34 -6.77 14.72
C ARG A 159 -19.23 -7.22 13.77
N TRP A 160 -18.01 -6.70 13.94
CA TRP A 160 -16.86 -7.17 13.18
C TRP A 160 -16.61 -8.67 13.38
N ARG A 161 -16.65 -9.17 14.62
CA ARG A 161 -16.49 -10.61 14.89
C ARG A 161 -17.49 -11.48 14.13
N GLN A 162 -18.73 -11.01 13.97
CA GLN A 162 -19.78 -11.75 13.28
C GLN A 162 -19.71 -11.64 11.76
N LYS A 163 -19.39 -10.45 11.24
CA LYS A 163 -19.58 -10.14 9.81
C LYS A 163 -18.27 -10.08 9.02
N ALA A 164 -17.12 -9.81 9.65
CA ALA A 164 -15.88 -9.48 8.94
C ALA A 164 -15.47 -10.52 7.88
N ALA A 165 -15.51 -11.81 8.22
CA ALA A 165 -15.13 -12.87 7.30
C ALA A 165 -16.07 -12.93 6.09
N ARG A 166 -17.38 -12.84 6.31
CA ARG A 166 -18.38 -12.82 5.24
C ARG A 166 -18.27 -11.56 4.38
N TRP A 167 -18.12 -10.41 5.03
CA TRP A 167 -17.95 -9.13 4.35
C TRP A 167 -16.75 -9.16 3.40
N LEU A 168 -15.61 -9.69 3.84
CA LEU A 168 -14.41 -9.76 3.02
C LEU A 168 -14.52 -10.82 1.92
N SER A 169 -15.01 -12.03 2.24
CA SER A 169 -15.00 -13.16 1.31
C SER A 169 -16.20 -13.29 0.39
N ALA A 170 -17.32 -12.65 0.71
CA ALA A 170 -18.54 -12.71 -0.05
C ALA A 170 -18.99 -11.32 -0.47
N ASP A 171 -19.38 -10.47 0.50
CA ASP A 171 -20.08 -9.23 0.17
C ASP A 171 -19.19 -8.24 -0.62
N LEU A 172 -17.91 -8.05 -0.26
CA LEU A 172 -16.98 -7.23 -1.05
C LEU A 172 -16.66 -7.85 -2.41
N VAL A 173 -16.46 -9.16 -2.49
CA VAL A 173 -16.20 -9.84 -3.77
C VAL A 173 -17.37 -9.62 -4.72
N SER A 174 -18.60 -9.82 -4.24
CA SER A 174 -19.82 -9.54 -4.98
C SER A 174 -19.87 -8.07 -5.43
N ALA A 175 -19.66 -7.13 -4.52
CA ALA A 175 -19.68 -5.70 -4.84
C ALA A 175 -18.67 -5.36 -5.95
N PHE A 176 -17.41 -5.79 -5.79
CA PHE A 176 -16.36 -5.57 -6.78
C PHE A 176 -16.67 -6.21 -8.13
N ARG A 177 -17.26 -7.41 -8.16
CA ARG A 177 -17.65 -8.07 -9.41
C ARG A 177 -18.80 -7.35 -10.13
N VAL A 178 -19.75 -6.74 -9.42
CA VAL A 178 -20.75 -5.86 -10.05
C VAL A 178 -20.06 -4.66 -10.69
N GLY A 179 -19.02 -4.12 -10.05
CA GLY A 179 -18.14 -3.08 -10.63
C GLY A 179 -17.16 -3.57 -11.70
N GLN A 180 -17.31 -4.82 -12.16
CA GLN A 180 -16.48 -5.53 -13.15
C GLN A 180 -15.02 -5.79 -12.75
N PHE A 181 -14.64 -5.58 -11.49
CA PHE A 181 -13.33 -6.04 -11.02
C PHE A 181 -13.29 -7.57 -11.06
N THR A 182 -12.17 -8.11 -11.54
CA THR A 182 -11.95 -9.55 -11.67
C THR A 182 -11.02 -10.10 -10.60
N ARG A 183 -10.15 -9.24 -10.02
CA ARG A 183 -9.20 -9.62 -8.97
C ARG A 183 -8.93 -8.46 -8.01
N GLY A 184 -8.57 -8.80 -6.77
CA GLY A 184 -8.04 -7.87 -5.78
C GLY A 184 -6.67 -8.33 -5.27
N LEU A 185 -5.71 -7.40 -5.18
CA LEU A 185 -4.38 -7.64 -4.63
C LEU A 185 -4.20 -6.92 -3.31
N PHE A 186 -3.91 -7.67 -2.25
CA PHE A 186 -3.58 -7.10 -0.95
C PHE A 186 -2.07 -7.19 -0.69
N LEU A 187 -1.45 -6.03 -0.48
CA LEU A 187 -0.04 -5.86 -0.19
C LEU A 187 0.11 -5.66 1.32
N ILE A 188 0.36 -6.74 2.07
CA ILE A 188 0.33 -6.73 3.53
C ILE A 188 1.70 -6.36 4.08
N ASP A 189 1.77 -5.27 4.84
CA ASP A 189 3.00 -4.74 5.44
C ASP A 189 2.93 -4.75 6.97
N ASP A 190 4.11 -4.69 7.59
CA ASP A 190 4.32 -4.77 9.04
C ASP A 190 3.60 -5.96 9.70
N PHE A 191 3.47 -7.11 9.02
CA PHE A 191 2.72 -8.26 9.53
C PHE A 191 3.28 -8.82 10.85
N GLU A 192 4.54 -8.49 11.19
CA GLU A 192 5.11 -8.73 12.51
C GLU A 192 4.25 -8.22 13.67
N LYS A 193 3.56 -7.08 13.52
CA LYS A 193 2.72 -6.49 14.56
C LYS A 193 1.54 -7.40 14.90
N THR A 194 1.07 -8.17 13.92
CA THR A 194 0.03 -9.18 14.14
C THR A 194 0.61 -10.41 14.84
N VAL A 195 1.68 -10.98 14.31
CA VAL A 195 2.17 -12.30 14.72
C VAL A 195 2.87 -12.29 16.08
N LEU A 196 3.64 -11.25 16.38
CA LEU A 196 4.40 -11.15 17.62
C LEU A 196 3.50 -10.98 18.85
N GLU A 197 2.30 -10.45 18.66
CA GLU A 197 1.31 -10.26 19.72
C GLU A 197 0.36 -11.45 19.88
N GLN A 198 0.37 -12.39 18.94
CA GLN A 198 -0.44 -13.60 19.00
C GLN A 198 0.23 -14.67 19.86
N ASN A 199 -0.55 -15.32 20.73
CA ASN A 199 -0.14 -16.60 21.28
C ASN A 199 -0.32 -17.72 20.23
N ARG A 200 0.18 -18.93 20.53
CA ARG A 200 0.12 -20.08 19.59
C ARG A 200 -1.30 -20.42 19.14
N GLY A 201 -2.27 -20.43 20.05
CA GLY A 201 -3.67 -20.72 19.71
C GLY A 201 -4.29 -19.66 18.80
N GLU A 202 -3.87 -18.41 18.95
CA GLU A 202 -4.32 -17.31 18.10
C GLU A 202 -3.71 -17.35 16.71
N ARG A 203 -2.41 -17.61 16.61
CA ARG A 203 -1.73 -17.85 15.32
C ARG A 203 -2.39 -18.99 14.57
N ARG A 204 -2.65 -20.10 15.27
CA ARG A 204 -3.35 -21.25 14.72
C ARG A 204 -4.72 -20.88 14.14
N SER A 205 -5.56 -20.26 14.95
CA SER A 205 -6.90 -19.84 14.55
C SER A 205 -6.88 -18.82 13.41
N PHE A 206 -5.88 -17.93 13.39
CA PHE A 206 -5.68 -16.97 12.31
C PHE A 206 -5.36 -17.68 10.99
N ALA A 207 -4.38 -18.60 10.99
CA ALA A 207 -4.01 -19.38 9.81
C ALA A 207 -5.19 -20.23 9.28
N ASP A 208 -5.93 -20.89 10.17
CA ASP A 208 -7.15 -21.63 9.80
C ASP A 208 -8.21 -20.70 9.17
N SER A 209 -8.37 -19.48 9.70
CA SER A 209 -9.30 -18.48 9.16
C SER A 209 -8.87 -17.99 7.77
N ILE A 210 -7.58 -17.78 7.53
CA ILE A 210 -7.04 -17.41 6.21
C ILE A 210 -7.37 -18.52 5.19
N ARG A 211 -7.06 -19.78 5.52
CA ARG A 211 -7.34 -20.92 4.64
C ARG A 211 -8.83 -21.05 4.34
N TYR A 212 -9.67 -21.01 5.38
CA TYR A 212 -11.10 -21.14 5.20
C TYR A 212 -11.66 -19.98 4.36
N THR A 213 -11.22 -18.75 4.60
CA THR A 213 -11.80 -17.57 3.96
C THR A 213 -11.43 -17.46 2.48
N PHE A 214 -10.19 -17.84 2.10
CA PHE A 214 -9.63 -17.53 0.79
C PHE A 214 -9.27 -18.73 -0.09
N LEU A 215 -9.20 -19.95 0.44
CA LEU A 215 -8.68 -21.11 -0.29
C LEU A 215 -9.64 -22.30 -0.34
N ASP A 216 -10.26 -22.66 0.79
CA ASP A 216 -11.05 -23.89 0.89
C ASP A 216 -12.55 -23.63 1.15
N GLY A 217 -12.92 -22.48 1.71
CA GLY A 217 -14.31 -22.22 2.10
C GLY A 217 -15.22 -22.01 0.89
N PRO A 218 -16.52 -22.31 1.01
CA PRO A 218 -17.51 -22.13 -0.05
C PRO A 218 -17.94 -20.65 -0.16
N THR A 219 -16.96 -19.77 -0.39
CA THR A 219 -17.15 -18.32 -0.48
C THR A 219 -16.90 -17.85 -1.92
N PRO A 220 -17.50 -16.72 -2.35
CA PRO A 220 -17.17 -16.09 -3.62
C PRO A 220 -15.67 -15.84 -3.80
N ALA A 221 -14.94 -15.45 -2.75
CA ALA A 221 -13.48 -15.26 -2.80
C ALA A 221 -12.76 -16.50 -3.33
N THR A 222 -13.07 -17.67 -2.78
CA THR A 222 -12.51 -18.95 -3.23
C THR A 222 -13.02 -19.34 -4.62
N ALA A 223 -14.34 -19.28 -4.84
CA ALA A 223 -14.98 -19.74 -6.07
C ALA A 223 -14.46 -19.00 -7.32
N PHE A 224 -14.16 -17.71 -7.17
CA PHE A 224 -13.64 -16.89 -8.27
C PHE A 224 -12.11 -16.75 -8.26
N ASN A 225 -11.42 -17.33 -7.27
CA ASN A 225 -10.00 -17.06 -7.01
C ASN A 225 -9.72 -15.54 -7.02
N PHE A 226 -10.51 -14.81 -6.24
CA PHE A 226 -10.64 -13.36 -6.41
C PHE A 226 -9.47 -12.57 -5.78
N TYR A 227 -8.98 -13.00 -4.61
CA TYR A 227 -7.93 -12.29 -3.89
C TYR A 227 -6.57 -12.94 -4.06
N SER A 228 -5.55 -12.10 -4.22
CA SER A 228 -4.13 -12.45 -4.10
C SER A 228 -3.51 -11.63 -2.98
N PHE A 229 -2.53 -12.21 -2.29
CA PHE A 229 -1.85 -11.58 -1.17
C PHE A 229 -0.34 -11.61 -1.38
N LEU A 230 0.31 -10.48 -1.15
CA LEU A 230 1.76 -10.40 -0.98
C LEU A 230 2.03 -10.01 0.48
N TRP A 231 2.52 -10.94 1.28
CA TRP A 231 2.88 -10.70 2.67
C TRP A 231 4.35 -10.32 2.80
N VAL A 232 4.61 -9.16 3.40
CA VAL A 232 5.95 -8.81 3.87
C VAL A 232 6.12 -9.36 5.28
N ILE A 233 6.97 -10.37 5.41
CA ILE A 233 7.36 -10.99 6.67
C ILE A 233 8.87 -10.89 6.86
N ASN A 234 9.31 -10.69 8.10
CA ASN A 234 10.73 -10.84 8.43
C ASN A 234 11.05 -12.30 8.80
N PRO A 235 12.32 -12.74 8.71
CA PRO A 235 12.69 -14.14 8.94
C PRO A 235 12.26 -14.69 10.31
N TYR A 236 12.28 -13.85 11.36
CA TYR A 236 11.84 -14.28 12.69
C TYR A 236 10.33 -14.57 12.74
N VAL A 237 9.51 -13.72 12.10
CA VAL A 237 8.07 -13.94 11.97
C VAL A 237 7.76 -15.19 11.15
N GLN A 238 8.52 -15.41 10.07
CA GLN A 238 8.42 -16.62 9.26
C GLN A 238 8.63 -17.89 10.12
N GLU A 239 9.72 -17.93 10.90
CA GLU A 239 10.00 -19.04 11.83
C GLU A 239 8.85 -19.29 12.82
N LEU A 240 8.27 -18.22 13.39
CA LEU A 240 7.14 -18.33 14.32
C LEU A 240 5.87 -18.87 13.66
N LEU A 241 5.66 -18.55 12.37
CA LEU A 241 4.45 -18.94 11.64
C LEU A 241 4.51 -20.37 11.09
N ILE A 242 5.69 -20.86 10.68
CA ILE A 242 5.83 -22.13 9.95
C ILE A 242 5.03 -23.28 10.59
N SER A 243 5.14 -23.49 11.90
CA SER A 243 4.43 -24.60 12.57
C SER A 243 2.91 -24.48 12.46
N ASP A 244 2.38 -23.29 12.74
CA ASP A 244 0.93 -23.05 12.75
C ASP A 244 0.36 -22.98 11.32
N TRP A 245 1.15 -22.45 10.37
CA TRP A 245 0.86 -22.40 8.93
C TRP A 245 0.82 -23.78 8.29
N ASN A 246 1.80 -24.63 8.60
CA ASN A 246 1.88 -26.01 8.12
C ASN A 246 0.74 -26.86 8.66
N ALA A 247 0.48 -26.77 9.98
CA ALA A 247 -0.64 -27.47 10.56
C ALA A 247 -1.97 -27.01 9.93
N ALA A 248 -2.04 -25.78 9.41
CA ALA A 248 -3.26 -25.24 8.80
C ALA A 248 -3.36 -25.73 7.36
N GLY A 249 -2.38 -26.47 6.85
CA GLY A 249 -2.30 -26.95 5.48
C GLY A 249 -2.07 -25.84 4.47
N LEU A 250 -1.63 -24.66 4.90
CA LEU A 250 -1.32 -23.54 3.99
C LEU A 250 -0.02 -23.76 3.21
N GLU A 251 0.86 -24.63 3.70
CA GLU A 251 2.15 -24.98 3.06
C GLU A 251 2.01 -25.49 1.62
N ARG A 252 0.90 -26.18 1.30
CA ARG A 252 0.63 -26.67 -0.06
C ARG A 252 0.25 -25.58 -1.06
N PHE A 253 -0.12 -24.39 -0.59
CA PHE A 253 -0.59 -23.28 -1.40
C PHE A 253 0.39 -22.09 -1.41
N CYS A 254 1.03 -21.84 -0.27
CA CYS A 254 1.99 -20.77 -0.08
C CYS A 254 2.98 -21.25 0.99
N ALA A 255 4.01 -21.97 0.58
CA ALA A 255 5.01 -22.50 1.49
C ALA A 255 5.84 -21.37 2.12
N LEU A 256 5.92 -21.34 3.46
CA LEU A 256 6.80 -20.43 4.20
C LEU A 256 8.17 -21.03 4.51
N GLY A 257 8.42 -22.30 4.19
CA GLY A 257 9.71 -22.94 4.44
C GLY A 257 9.91 -24.20 3.59
N GLY A 258 11.14 -24.73 3.62
CA GLY A 258 11.53 -25.90 2.80
C GLY A 258 11.65 -25.58 1.31
N ASP A 259 11.82 -26.62 0.50
CA ASP A 259 12.14 -26.49 -0.94
C ASP A 259 11.07 -25.76 -1.74
N ARG A 260 9.80 -25.84 -1.32
CA ARG A 260 8.68 -25.18 -2.00
C ARG A 260 8.62 -23.68 -1.76
N ALA A 261 9.26 -23.16 -0.71
CA ALA A 261 9.17 -21.74 -0.36
C ALA A 261 9.78 -20.82 -1.42
N GLN A 262 10.76 -21.29 -2.18
CA GLN A 262 11.41 -20.52 -3.24
C GLN A 262 10.44 -20.04 -4.32
N GLY A 263 9.39 -20.81 -4.63
CA GLY A 263 8.36 -20.42 -5.60
C GLY A 263 7.38 -19.36 -5.10
N TYR A 264 7.38 -19.07 -3.79
CA TYR A 264 6.43 -18.16 -3.14
C TYR A 264 7.10 -17.02 -2.36
N THR A 265 8.43 -16.90 -2.43
CA THR A 265 9.21 -15.94 -1.64
C THR A 265 9.95 -14.98 -2.56
N LEU A 266 9.87 -13.69 -2.25
CA LEU A 266 10.64 -12.63 -2.89
C LEU A 266 11.57 -12.01 -1.83
N ASP A 267 12.87 -12.22 -1.99
CA ASP A 267 13.86 -11.72 -1.04
C ASP A 267 14.19 -10.24 -1.31
N PHE A 268 14.00 -9.40 -0.30
CA PHE A 268 14.48 -8.03 -0.30
C PHE A 268 15.91 -7.98 0.23
N LEU A 269 16.87 -7.95 -0.68
CA LEU A 269 18.29 -7.85 -0.37
C LEU A 269 18.75 -6.39 -0.28
N PRO A 270 19.85 -6.10 0.44
CA PRO A 270 20.53 -4.82 0.31
C PRO A 270 20.84 -4.47 -1.15
N LEU A 271 20.87 -3.18 -1.48
CA LEU A 271 21.19 -2.70 -2.81
C LEU A 271 22.57 -3.17 -3.24
N SER A 272 22.64 -3.66 -4.47
CA SER A 272 23.92 -3.85 -5.13
C SER A 272 24.52 -2.49 -5.51
N PRO A 273 25.84 -2.42 -5.77
CA PRO A 273 26.47 -1.20 -6.29
C PRO A 273 25.77 -0.68 -7.56
N GLU A 274 25.34 -1.59 -8.44
CA GLU A 274 24.68 -1.26 -9.71
C GLU A 274 23.28 -0.65 -9.50
N ALA A 275 22.56 -1.06 -8.44
CA ALA A 275 21.25 -0.53 -8.10
C ALA A 275 21.31 0.76 -7.26
N THR A 276 22.44 1.01 -6.59
CA THR A 276 22.65 2.20 -5.74
C THR A 276 22.58 3.50 -6.55
N VAL A 277 23.32 3.59 -7.66
CA VAL A 277 23.42 4.84 -8.43
C VAL A 277 22.08 5.26 -9.05
N PRO A 278 21.32 4.37 -9.73
CA PRO A 278 20.00 4.72 -10.25
C PRO A 278 19.03 5.22 -9.17
N LEU A 279 19.04 4.60 -7.98
CA LEU A 279 18.21 5.06 -6.86
C LEU A 279 18.58 6.47 -6.43
N VAL A 280 19.88 6.75 -6.28
CA VAL A 280 20.36 8.07 -5.87
C VAL A 280 20.06 9.13 -6.93
N MET A 281 20.24 8.81 -8.22
CA MET A 281 19.87 9.72 -9.30
C MET A 281 18.38 10.05 -9.25
N ALA A 282 17.51 9.05 -9.15
CA ALA A 282 16.07 9.27 -9.04
C ALA A 282 15.70 10.14 -7.82
N TYR A 283 16.39 9.93 -6.70
CA TYR A 283 16.23 10.75 -5.50
C TYR A 283 16.64 12.21 -5.75
N LEU A 284 17.80 12.46 -6.36
CA LEU A 284 18.26 13.82 -6.66
C LEU A 284 17.36 14.52 -7.68
N ASP A 285 16.94 13.81 -8.73
CA ASP A 285 16.09 14.34 -9.80
C ASP A 285 14.73 14.83 -9.29
N ASP A 286 14.19 14.20 -8.24
CA ASP A 286 12.92 14.61 -7.60
C ASP A 286 13.00 16.00 -6.94
N ALA A 287 14.18 16.43 -6.49
CA ALA A 287 14.38 17.73 -5.85
C ALA A 287 15.12 18.77 -6.71
N ARG A 288 15.46 18.44 -7.96
CA ARG A 288 16.13 19.38 -8.85
C ARG A 288 15.15 20.40 -9.41
N SER A 289 15.44 21.67 -9.18
CA SER A 289 14.82 22.79 -9.89
C SER A 289 15.40 23.01 -11.28
N ASP A 290 16.71 22.74 -11.46
CA ASP A 290 17.39 22.83 -12.75
C ASP A 290 17.26 21.52 -13.54
N GLU A 291 16.51 21.58 -14.64
CA GLU A 291 16.31 20.44 -15.53
C GLU A 291 17.59 19.99 -16.24
N ALA A 292 18.56 20.88 -16.45
CA ALA A 292 19.82 20.55 -17.12
C ALA A 292 20.69 19.57 -16.30
N LEU A 293 20.47 19.53 -14.98
CA LEU A 293 21.18 18.63 -14.08
C LEU A 293 20.51 17.26 -13.94
N ARG A 294 19.31 17.04 -14.51
CA ARG A 294 18.61 15.75 -14.38
C ARG A 294 19.46 14.59 -14.93
N GLY A 295 19.42 13.45 -14.25
CA GLY A 295 20.26 12.28 -14.58
C GLY A 295 21.73 12.40 -14.18
N SER A 296 22.13 13.49 -13.50
CA SER A 296 23.48 13.65 -12.94
C SER A 296 23.57 13.13 -11.50
N LEU A 297 24.78 12.81 -11.02
CA LEU A 297 25.05 12.58 -9.60
C LEU A 297 25.42 13.85 -8.84
N GLN A 298 25.65 14.97 -9.54
CA GLN A 298 26.05 16.22 -8.90
C GLN A 298 25.04 16.65 -7.82
N PRO A 299 25.53 17.10 -6.65
CA PRO A 299 26.92 17.44 -6.33
C PRO A 299 27.80 16.26 -5.86
N PHE A 300 27.27 15.04 -5.78
CA PHE A 300 28.01 13.88 -5.30
C PHE A 300 28.93 13.31 -6.38
N SER A 301 30.13 12.89 -5.96
CA SER A 301 30.95 12.00 -6.78
C SER A 301 30.44 10.55 -6.71
N TYR A 302 30.77 9.74 -7.71
CA TYR A 302 30.44 8.31 -7.70
C TYR A 302 31.02 7.59 -6.47
N GLU A 303 32.24 7.94 -6.08
CA GLU A 303 32.92 7.42 -4.90
C GLU A 303 32.21 7.80 -3.61
N ALA A 304 31.63 9.01 -3.53
CA ALA A 304 30.85 9.46 -2.38
C ALA A 304 29.60 8.60 -2.20
N ILE A 305 28.90 8.28 -3.30
CA ILE A 305 27.72 7.39 -3.27
C ILE A 305 28.09 5.97 -2.88
N THR A 306 29.20 5.45 -3.43
CA THR A 306 29.71 4.11 -3.10
C THR A 306 30.06 4.03 -1.62
N GLU A 307 30.73 5.06 -1.08
CA GLU A 307 31.09 5.12 0.34
C GLU A 307 29.84 5.25 1.23
N ALA A 308 28.86 6.07 0.85
CA ALA A 308 27.60 6.18 1.57
C ALA A 308 26.85 4.84 1.61
N SER A 309 26.79 4.11 0.49
CA SER A 309 26.17 2.78 0.42
C SER A 309 26.88 1.79 1.33
N ARG A 310 28.22 1.75 1.27
CA ARG A 310 29.05 0.87 2.11
C ARG A 310 28.83 1.13 3.60
N LEU A 311 28.85 2.40 4.03
CA LEU A 311 28.66 2.78 5.44
C LEU A 311 27.26 2.42 5.96
N ASN A 312 26.25 2.45 5.09
CA ASN A 312 24.87 2.12 5.43
C ASN A 312 24.50 0.66 5.14
N GLY A 313 25.47 -0.19 4.78
CA GLY A 313 25.26 -1.61 4.50
C GLY A 313 24.33 -1.88 3.31
N GLY A 314 24.30 -0.98 2.33
CA GLY A 314 23.44 -1.08 1.14
C GLY A 314 21.95 -0.92 1.42
N LEU A 315 21.56 -0.37 2.57
CA LEU A 315 20.15 -0.19 2.94
C LEU A 315 19.60 1.13 2.35
N PRO A 316 18.66 1.09 1.39
CA PRO A 316 18.14 2.28 0.71
C PRO A 316 17.74 3.44 1.63
N GLY A 317 16.96 3.15 2.68
CA GLY A 317 16.44 4.19 3.57
C GLY A 317 17.54 4.94 4.33
N PHE A 318 18.55 4.21 4.83
CA PHE A 318 19.67 4.81 5.56
C PHE A 318 20.65 5.51 4.61
N LEU A 319 20.83 4.96 3.40
CA LEU A 319 21.59 5.61 2.33
C LEU A 319 20.98 6.99 2.01
N LEU A 320 19.70 7.03 1.63
CA LEU A 320 19.04 8.29 1.25
C LEU A 320 19.00 9.30 2.41
N GLN A 321 18.79 8.82 3.64
CA GLN A 321 18.88 9.66 4.83
C GLN A 321 20.28 10.25 5.03
N SER A 322 21.33 9.46 4.81
CA SER A 322 22.73 9.94 4.90
C SER A 322 23.02 10.98 3.82
N LEU A 323 22.52 10.77 2.60
CA LEU A 323 22.68 11.73 1.51
C LEU A 323 21.90 13.02 1.78
N HIS A 324 20.69 12.94 2.32
CA HIS A 324 19.92 14.10 2.78
C HIS A 324 20.74 14.96 3.76
N PHE A 325 21.25 14.35 4.82
CA PHE A 325 22.04 15.07 5.82
C PHE A 325 23.36 15.60 5.28
N THR A 326 24.00 14.85 4.38
CA THR A 326 25.25 15.30 3.74
C THR A 326 24.99 16.52 2.86
N THR A 327 23.87 16.54 2.13
CA THR A 327 23.45 17.68 1.31
C THR A 327 23.13 18.89 2.18
N LYS A 328 22.38 18.70 3.27
CA LYS A 328 22.09 19.80 4.20
C LYS A 328 23.37 20.43 4.77
N ARG A 329 24.32 19.59 5.18
CA ARG A 329 25.62 20.06 5.68
C ARG A 329 26.46 20.74 4.59
N ALA A 330 26.40 20.24 3.36
CA ALA A 330 27.05 20.86 2.21
C ALA A 330 26.57 22.30 1.99
N VAL A 331 25.26 22.55 2.14
CA VAL A 331 24.70 23.90 2.07
C VAL A 331 25.19 24.78 3.23
N GLU A 332 25.18 24.25 4.46
CA GLU A 332 25.63 24.99 5.66
C GLU A 332 27.14 25.34 5.61
N GLU A 333 27.97 24.46 5.05
CA GLU A 333 29.43 24.63 4.98
C GLU A 333 29.94 25.11 3.61
N GLY A 334 29.06 25.37 2.64
CA GLY A 334 29.41 25.88 1.31
C GLY A 334 30.18 24.88 0.42
N TRP A 335 29.91 23.58 0.54
CA TRP A 335 30.56 22.56 -0.30
C TRP A 335 29.95 22.54 -1.71
N THR A 336 30.78 22.78 -2.72
CA THR A 336 30.38 22.72 -4.15
C THR A 336 30.41 21.31 -4.74
N THR A 337 31.24 20.43 -4.18
CA THR A 337 31.32 19.00 -4.53
C THR A 337 31.42 18.14 -3.29
N ILE A 338 30.69 17.02 -3.29
CA ILE A 338 30.61 16.10 -2.16
C ILE A 338 31.36 14.83 -2.50
N GLY A 339 32.50 14.62 -1.84
CA GLY A 339 33.32 13.41 -1.95
C GLY A 339 33.13 12.43 -0.78
N PRO A 340 33.89 11.32 -0.76
CA PRO A 340 33.82 10.31 0.29
C PRO A 340 34.08 10.83 1.71
N GLU A 341 34.97 11.81 1.87
CA GLU A 341 35.32 12.36 3.20
C GLU A 341 34.16 13.15 3.81
N GLN A 342 33.48 13.98 3.00
CA GLN A 342 32.30 14.72 3.43
C GLN A 342 31.19 13.77 3.92
N VAL A 343 30.96 12.68 3.18
CA VAL A 343 30.02 11.63 3.58
C VAL A 343 30.42 10.99 4.90
N ARG A 344 31.71 10.60 5.06
CA ARG A 344 32.21 10.03 6.33
C ARG A 344 31.99 10.97 7.50
N GLN A 345 32.32 12.25 7.34
CA GLN A 345 32.16 13.26 8.40
C GLN A 345 30.71 13.33 8.90
N VAL A 346 29.74 13.31 7.98
CA VAL A 346 28.32 13.40 8.33
C VAL A 346 27.81 12.11 8.97
N VAL A 347 28.14 10.95 8.39
CA VAL A 347 27.67 9.66 8.90
C VAL A 347 28.25 9.38 10.29
N THR A 348 29.54 9.65 10.51
CA THR A 348 30.17 9.47 11.83
C THR A 348 29.62 10.44 12.87
N ALA A 349 29.40 11.72 12.51
CA ALA A 349 28.77 12.70 13.41
C ALA A 349 27.30 12.35 13.73
N GLY A 350 26.53 11.89 12.74
CA GLY A 350 25.13 11.48 12.90
C GLY A 350 24.94 10.18 13.70
N THR A 351 25.90 9.25 13.62
CA THR A 351 25.89 8.01 14.42
C THR A 351 26.06 8.30 15.92
N MET A 352 26.63 9.45 16.29
CA MET A 352 26.69 9.92 17.69
C MET A 352 25.39 10.60 18.17
N ALA A 353 24.48 10.99 17.26
CA ALA A 353 23.28 11.76 17.57
C ALA A 353 21.95 10.97 17.48
N ALA A 354 21.91 9.81 16.80
CA ALA A 354 20.66 9.09 16.56
C ALA A 354 20.38 7.98 17.61
N ALA A 355 19.60 8.31 18.65
CA ALA A 355 18.75 7.33 19.36
C ALA A 355 17.43 7.11 18.59
N PRO A 356 16.82 5.92 18.61
CA PRO A 356 15.78 5.57 17.64
C PRO A 356 14.38 5.83 18.21
N ASP A 357 13.66 6.85 17.71
CA ASP A 357 12.21 6.75 17.48
C ASP A 357 11.68 8.00 16.77
N THR A 358 11.75 8.02 15.44
CA THR A 358 10.87 8.88 14.65
C THR A 358 10.42 8.07 13.46
N GLY A 359 9.11 7.83 13.36
CA GLY A 359 8.49 7.20 12.21
C GLY A 359 9.04 7.80 10.91
N ILE A 360 9.32 6.94 9.94
CA ILE A 360 9.90 7.33 8.66
C ILE A 360 8.83 8.14 7.91
N LEU A 361 8.84 9.46 8.10
CA LEU A 361 8.22 10.38 7.15
C LEU A 361 8.94 10.23 5.80
N PRO A 362 8.26 10.43 4.66
CA PRO A 362 8.93 10.46 3.37
C PRO A 362 10.00 11.56 3.40
N LEU A 363 11.27 11.17 3.41
CA LEU A 363 12.40 12.09 3.36
C LEU A 363 12.51 12.60 1.94
N ARG A 364 12.01 13.81 1.68
CA ARG A 364 12.34 14.52 0.44
C ARG A 364 13.78 15.02 0.51
N PRO A 365 14.52 15.00 -0.61
CA PRO A 365 15.78 15.73 -0.67
C PRO A 365 15.52 17.22 -0.40
N PRO A 366 16.47 17.94 0.22
CA PRO A 366 16.38 19.39 0.29
C PRO A 366 16.50 19.95 -1.14
N ASP A 367 15.87 21.09 -1.42
CA ASP A 367 16.00 21.75 -2.73
C ASP A 367 17.49 22.02 -3.01
N ILE A 368 18.00 21.42 -4.09
CA ILE A 368 19.42 21.55 -4.45
C ILE A 368 19.52 22.61 -5.53
N ASN A 369 19.89 23.83 -5.15
CA ASN A 369 20.36 24.83 -6.10
C ASN A 369 21.83 25.16 -5.78
N LEU A 370 22.74 24.33 -6.30
CA LEU A 370 24.19 24.54 -6.19
C LEU A 370 24.76 25.21 -7.46
N GLY A 371 23.88 25.79 -8.28
CA GLY A 371 24.25 26.59 -9.43
C GLY A 371 24.44 28.06 -9.05
N GLU A 372 25.69 28.52 -9.14
CA GLU A 372 26.14 29.91 -9.26
C GLU A 372 25.45 30.96 -8.36
N ASP A 373 25.87 31.04 -7.08
CA ASP A 373 25.97 32.35 -6.43
C ASP A 373 27.35 32.95 -6.77
N GLY A 374 27.33 33.87 -7.72
CA GLY A 374 28.46 34.75 -8.03
C GLY A 374 28.59 35.89 -7.01
N GLY A 375 29.85 36.19 -6.63
CA GLY A 375 30.30 37.42 -5.94
C GLY A 375 30.48 37.24 -4.42
N ALA A 376 31.67 37.42 -3.84
CA ALA A 376 32.80 38.30 -4.17
C ALA A 376 34.15 37.69 -3.77
#